data_AF-A0AAJ7WPR4-F1
#
_entry.id   AF-A0AAJ7WPR4-F1
#
_cell.length_a   1.000
_cell.length_b   1.000
_cell.length_c   1.000
_cell.angle_alpha   90.00
_cell.angle_beta   90.00
_cell.angle_gamma   90.00
#
_symmetry.space_group_name_H-M   'P 1'
#
loop_
_entity.id
_entity.type
_entity.pdbx_description
1 polymer ?
#
loop_
_entity_poly.entity_id
_entity_poly.type
_entity_poly.pdbx_seq_one_letter_code
_entity_poly.pdbx_strand_id
1 'polypeptide(L)'
;MEEGMETPLVVLRCGPYEACGLVRHRPWRLLGLLSLLRRHGFTCAPERVHARGHVELRVRGEVVFTCRVTDLEFGGDGGIDPLCQAALRAVQNAV
;
A
#
# COMPACT_ATOMS: atom_id res chain seq x y z
N MET A 1 -0.18 29.47 -10.88
CA MET A 1 0.77 28.53 -11.50
C MET A 1 1.05 27.49 -10.44
N GLU A 2 0.31 26.38 -10.46
CA GLU A 2 0.56 25.28 -9.54
C GLU A 2 1.75 24.51 -10.11
N GLU A 3 2.89 24.67 -9.46
CA GLU A 3 4.14 24.00 -9.81
C GLU A 3 3.86 22.49 -9.87
N GLY A 4 4.24 21.88 -10.99
CA GLY A 4 4.14 20.44 -11.20
C GLY A 4 5.01 19.71 -10.18
N MET A 5 4.47 19.46 -8.99
CA MET A 5 5.07 18.55 -8.04
C MET A 5 4.88 17.15 -8.60
N GLU A 6 5.91 16.64 -9.28
CA GLU A 6 6.03 15.22 -9.64
C GLU A 6 6.09 14.41 -8.34
N THR A 7 4.93 14.18 -7.74
CA THR A 7 4.80 13.31 -6.57
C THR A 7 5.16 11.90 -7.03
N PRO A 8 6.09 11.23 -6.33
CA PRO A 8 6.54 9.91 -6.73
C PRO A 8 5.35 8.96 -6.70
N LEU A 9 5.10 8.33 -7.84
CA LEU A 9 4.02 7.35 -7.98
C LEU A 9 4.38 6.08 -7.21
N VAL A 10 3.57 5.77 -6.19
CA VAL A 10 3.64 4.55 -5.41
C VAL A 10 2.63 3.56 -5.98
N VAL A 11 3.10 2.49 -6.61
CA VAL A 11 2.25 1.41 -7.11
C VAL A 11 2.10 0.37 -6.01
N LEU A 12 0.87 0.20 -5.51
CA LEU A 12 0.55 -0.79 -4.50
C LEU A 12 -0.06 -2.01 -5.20
N ARG A 13 0.67 -3.12 -5.26
CA ARG A 13 0.18 -4.35 -5.85
C ARG A 13 -0.40 -5.24 -4.77
N CYS A 14 -1.63 -5.69 -4.93
CA CYS A 14 -2.28 -6.59 -3.98
C CYS A 14 -2.87 -7.83 -4.65
N GLY A 15 -2.54 -8.98 -4.06
CA GLY A 15 -3.16 -10.24 -4.44
C GLY A 15 -4.52 -10.48 -3.82
N PRO A 16 -5.31 -11.42 -4.40
CA PRO A 16 -6.51 -11.89 -3.74
C PRO A 16 -6.10 -12.65 -2.46
N TYR A 17 -6.88 -12.54 -1.40
CA TYR A 17 -6.63 -13.29 -0.17
C TYR A 17 -7.89 -13.93 0.37
N GLU A 18 -7.70 -15.00 1.13
CA GLU A 18 -8.79 -15.71 1.77
C GLU A 18 -9.22 -14.98 3.03
N ALA A 19 -10.50 -14.63 3.10
CA ALA A 19 -11.13 -14.14 4.30
C ALA A 19 -12.53 -14.74 4.41
N CYS A 20 -12.83 -15.35 5.56
CA CYS A 20 -14.11 -16.02 5.82
C CYS A 20 -14.42 -17.10 4.76
N GLY A 21 -13.43 -17.93 4.41
CA GLY A 21 -13.56 -19.01 3.42
C GLY A 21 -13.67 -18.55 1.96
N LEU A 22 -13.57 -17.25 1.67
CA LEU A 22 -13.69 -16.70 0.32
C LEU A 22 -12.39 -15.99 -0.09
N VAL A 23 -11.79 -16.43 -1.20
CA VAL A 23 -10.64 -15.77 -1.82
C VAL A 23 -11.14 -14.63 -2.72
N ARG A 24 -10.99 -13.38 -2.27
CA ARG A 24 -11.37 -12.19 -3.07
C ARG A 24 -10.35 -11.07 -2.89
N HIS A 25 -10.27 -10.19 -3.89
CA HIS A 25 -9.61 -8.90 -3.72
C HIS A 25 -10.48 -8.05 -2.80
N ARG A 26 -10.02 -7.79 -1.58
CA ARG A 26 -10.69 -6.87 -0.67
C ARG A 26 -9.79 -5.65 -0.48
N PRO A 27 -10.22 -4.45 -0.94
CA PRO A 27 -9.42 -3.23 -0.79
C PRO A 27 -9.42 -2.71 0.65
N TRP A 28 -10.31 -3.20 1.51
CA TRP A 28 -10.54 -2.67 2.86
C TRP A 28 -9.28 -2.57 3.74
N ARG A 29 -8.41 -3.60 3.74
CA ARG A 29 -7.15 -3.57 4.49
C ARG A 29 -6.11 -2.64 3.88
N LEU A 30 -6.21 -2.37 2.59
CA LEU A 30 -5.29 -1.48 1.87
C LEU A 30 -5.67 -0.01 2.04
N LEU A 31 -6.93 0.28 2.39
CA LEU A 31 -7.41 1.65 2.59
C LEU A 31 -6.59 2.39 3.65
N GLY A 32 -6.23 1.74 4.76
CA GLY A 32 -5.40 2.35 5.80
C GLY A 32 -4.04 2.79 5.25
N LEU A 33 -3.31 1.86 4.62
CA LEU A 33 -2.01 2.14 4.00
C LEU A 33 -2.09 3.22 2.92
N LEU A 34 -3.09 3.16 2.03
CA LEU A 34 -3.31 4.16 0.99
C LEU A 34 -3.61 5.54 1.59
N SER A 35 -4.40 5.59 2.67
CA SER A 35 -4.76 6.84 3.35
C SER A 35 -3.55 7.46 4.03
N LEU A 36 -2.72 6.66 4.69
CA LEU A 36 -1.47 7.09 5.31
C LEU A 36 -0.53 7.70 4.27
N LEU A 37 -0.25 6.99 3.18
CA LEU A 37 0.63 7.47 2.12
C LEU A 37 0.11 8.77 1.48
N ARG A 38 -1.19 8.85 1.17
CA ARG A 38 -1.82 10.07 0.63
C ARG A 38 -1.74 11.25 1.60
N ARG A 39 -1.91 11.01 2.90
CA ARG A 39 -1.78 12.04 3.94
C ARG A 39 -0.36 12.61 4.01
N HIS A 40 0.65 11.80 3.65
CA HIS A 40 2.05 12.23 3.55
C HIS A 40 2.41 12.84 2.19
N GLY A 41 1.44 13.04 1.28
CA GLY A 41 1.66 13.67 -0.02
C GLY A 41 2.09 12.70 -1.13
N PHE A 42 1.98 11.39 -0.93
CA PHE A 42 2.33 10.40 -1.95
C PHE A 42 1.13 10.00 -2.82
N THR A 43 1.36 9.90 -4.13
CA THR A 43 0.34 9.44 -5.08
C THR A 43 0.35 7.92 -5.14
N CYS A 44 -0.76 7.30 -4.74
CA CYS A 44 -0.86 5.84 -4.64
C CYS A 44 -1.79 5.26 -5.70
N ALA A 45 -1.29 4.31 -6.49
CA ALA A 45 -2.05 3.57 -7.49
C ALA A 45 -2.18 2.08 -7.09
N PRO A 46 -3.36 1.63 -6.64
CA PRO A 46 -3.58 0.23 -6.33
C PRO A 46 -3.74 -0.60 -7.62
N GLU A 47 -2.96 -1.67 -7.72
CA GLU A 47 -2.96 -2.64 -8.81
C GLU A 47 -3.30 -4.04 -8.28
N ARG A 48 -4.10 -4.79 -9.03
CA ARG A 48 -4.48 -6.16 -8.69
C ARG A 48 -3.49 -7.14 -9.32
N VAL A 49 -2.89 -8.00 -8.50
CA VAL A 49 -1.98 -9.06 -8.97
C VAL A 49 -2.51 -10.45 -8.62
N HIS A 50 -1.97 -11.50 -9.25
CA HIS A 50 -2.37 -12.88 -8.96
C HIS A 50 -1.67 -13.48 -7.73
N ALA A 51 -0.68 -12.79 -7.14
CA ALA A 51 0.13 -13.27 -6.03
C ALA A 51 -0.68 -13.35 -4.71
N ARG A 52 -1.27 -14.52 -4.42
CA ARG A 52 -2.23 -14.72 -3.31
C ARG A 52 -1.72 -14.18 -1.97
N GLY A 53 -2.48 -13.26 -1.36
CA GLY A 53 -2.18 -12.67 -0.06
C GLY A 53 -0.95 -11.76 -0.01
N HIS A 54 -0.26 -11.55 -1.12
CA HIS A 54 0.95 -10.74 -1.18
C HIS A 54 0.62 -9.28 -1.48
N VAL A 55 1.31 -8.37 -0.79
CA VAL A 55 1.24 -6.92 -0.99
C VAL A 55 2.65 -6.42 -1.27
N GLU A 56 2.83 -5.74 -2.39
CA GLU A 56 4.08 -5.08 -2.76
C GLU A 56 3.85 -3.59 -2.95
N LEU A 57 4.78 -2.78 -2.47
CA LEU A 57 4.84 -1.36 -2.77
C LEU A 57 6.02 -1.12 -3.70
N ARG A 58 5.75 -0.45 -4.82
CA ARG A 58 6.77 -0.06 -5.78
C ARG A 58 6.83 1.44 -5.94
N VAL A 59 8.04 1.98 -5.91
CA VAL A 59 8.31 3.40 -6.17
C VAL A 59 9.25 3.45 -7.37
N ARG A 60 8.88 4.22 -8.41
CA ARG A 60 9.66 4.31 -9.67
C ARG A 60 9.98 2.93 -10.31
N GLY A 61 9.12 1.94 -10.08
CA GLY A 61 9.29 0.58 -10.61
C GLY A 61 10.07 -0.39 -9.71
N GLU A 62 10.69 0.09 -8.64
CA GLU A 62 11.46 -0.73 -7.70
C GLU A 62 10.63 -1.11 -6.48
N VAL A 63 10.76 -2.36 -6.00
CA VAL A 63 10.04 -2.86 -4.83
C VAL A 63 10.73 -2.36 -3.56
N VAL A 64 10.07 -1.45 -2.85
CA VAL A 64 10.61 -0.82 -1.64
C VAL A 64 10.12 -1.51 -0.37
N PHE A 65 8.96 -2.16 -0.44
CA PHE A 65 8.36 -2.82 0.70
C PHE A 65 7.46 -3.97 0.24
N THR A 66 7.46 -5.06 1.01
CA THR A 66 6.58 -6.21 0.78
C THR A 66 6.01 -6.68 2.10
N CYS A 67 4.72 -6.99 2.13
CA CYS A 67 4.09 -7.64 3.27
C CYS A 67 2.99 -8.61 2.81
N ARG A 68 2.34 -9.26 3.77
CA ARG A 68 1.12 -10.02 3.51
C ARG A 68 -0.08 -9.19 3.91
N VAL A 69 -1.15 -9.28 3.14
CA VAL A 69 -2.40 -8.55 3.40
C VAL A 69 -3.07 -8.96 4.72
N THR A 70 -2.79 -10.16 5.20
CA THR A 70 -3.27 -10.68 6.50
C THR A 70 -2.62 -9.98 7.68
N ASP A 71 -1.40 -9.50 7.49
CA ASP A 71 -0.59 -8.88 8.54
C ASP A 71 -0.95 -7.40 8.72
N LEU A 72 -1.52 -6.75 7.70
CA LEU A 72 -2.11 -5.43 7.81
C LEU A 72 -3.36 -5.47 8.70
N GLU A 73 -3.43 -4.59 9.69
CA GLU A 73 -4.60 -4.46 10.54
C GLU A 73 -5.84 -4.01 9.75
N PHE A 74 -7.01 -4.52 10.16
CA PHE A 74 -8.27 -4.23 9.51
C PHE A 74 -8.95 -3.04 10.17
N GLY A 75 -9.28 -2.01 9.38
CA GLY A 75 -10.07 -0.87 9.84
C GLY A 75 -9.22 0.19 10.53
N GLY A 76 -9.09 1.34 9.88
CA GLY A 76 -8.35 2.49 10.39
C GLY A 76 -7.66 3.27 9.27
N ASP A 77 -7.05 4.38 9.63
CA ASP A 77 -6.22 5.24 8.78
C ASP A 77 -4.77 4.73 8.61
N GLY A 78 -4.45 3.55 9.17
CA GLY A 78 -3.12 2.94 9.09
C GLY A 78 -2.06 3.63 9.98
N GLY A 79 -2.43 4.65 10.76
CA GLY A 79 -1.47 5.41 11.57
C GLY A 79 -0.89 4.64 12.75
N ILE A 80 -1.64 3.70 13.33
CA ILE A 80 -1.20 2.85 14.46
C ILE A 80 -0.58 1.53 14.02
N ASP A 81 -0.75 1.17 12.75
CA ASP A 81 -0.28 -0.10 12.21
C ASP A 81 1.24 0.00 11.93
N PRO A 82 2.08 -0.83 12.57
CA PRO A 82 3.53 -0.74 12.44
C PRO A 82 4.02 -1.09 11.02
N LEU A 83 3.29 -1.92 10.28
CA LEU A 83 3.62 -2.26 8.89
C LEU A 83 3.30 -1.10 7.96
N CYS A 84 2.22 -0.36 8.20
CA CYS A 84 1.89 0.86 7.47
C CYS A 84 2.96 1.93 7.68
N GLN A 85 3.44 2.11 8.92
CA GLN A 85 4.56 3.02 9.19
C GLN A 85 5.88 2.55 8.57
N ALA A 86 6.15 1.24 8.56
CA ALA A 86 7.33 0.68 7.90
C ALA A 86 7.27 0.90 6.38
N ALA A 87 6.11 0.68 5.76
CA ALA A 87 5.86 0.92 4.35
C ALA A 87 6.03 2.39 3.99
N LEU A 88 5.50 3.31 4.81
CA LEU A 88 5.69 4.75 4.63
C LEU A 88 7.17 5.13 4.67
N ARG A 89 7.92 4.64 5.68
CA ARG A 89 9.37 4.92 5.79
C ARG A 89 10.15 4.36 4.60
N ALA A 90 9.81 3.16 4.14
CA ALA A 90 10.43 2.56 2.96
C ALA A 90 10.18 3.39 1.70
N VAL A 91 8.95 3.89 1.51
CA VAL A 91 8.61 4.82 0.42
C VAL A 91 9.40 6.11 0.57
N GLN A 92 9.43 6.73 1.75
CA GLN A 92 10.19 7.96 2.01
C GLN A 92 11.69 7.82 1.72
N ASN A 93 12.27 6.66 2.01
CA ASN A 93 13.68 6.38 1.75
C ASN A 93 13.98 6.11 0.26
N ALA A 94 12.97 5.78 -0.54
CA ALA A 94 13.11 5.44 -1.96
C ALA A 94 12.78 6.59 -2.91
N VAL A 95 12.42 7.76 -2.39
CA VAL A 95 12.07 8.98 -3.13
C VAL A 95 13.27 9.90 -3.23
#